data_AF-A0A1G2LY67-F1
#
_entry.id   AF-A0A1G2LY67-F1
#
_cell.length_a   1.000
_cell.length_b   1.000
_cell.length_c   1.000
_cell.angle_alpha   90.00
_cell.angle_beta   90.00
_cell.angle_gamma   90.00
#
_symmetry.space_group_name_H-M   'P 1'
#
loop_
_entity.id
_entity.type
_entity.pdbx_description
1 polymer ?
#
loop_
_entity_poly.entity_id
_entity_poly.type
_entity_poly.pdbx_seq_one_letter_code
_entity_poly.pdbx_strand_id
1 'polypeptide(L)'
;LNYGYKDLEPHISEEQLKIHHQKHHQAYVDGANNILMDINNADLKKLAFQIGGYKLHSLFWNNLAPAGARKPAGKLAEYIEKDFGGFDNFKEKFNKAALSVEGSGWAVLAYDKEIDRTLIMQIEKHNVNIYPALEILMVLDMFEHAYYIDYKNEKGKYIDAFWNIVNWEEANKRLKI
;
A
#
# COMPACT_ATOMS: atom_id res chain seq x y z
N LEU A 1 6.97 11.95 -5.63
CA LEU A 1 7.20 11.69 -4.20
C LEU A 1 7.19 13.02 -3.44
N ASN A 2 6.77 13.03 -2.18
CA ASN A 2 6.77 14.23 -1.33
C ASN A 2 8.03 14.32 -0.44
N TYR A 3 9.03 13.49 -0.72
CA TYR A 3 10.29 13.33 -0.02
C TYR A 3 11.35 12.83 -1.03
N GLY A 4 12.63 12.96 -0.68
CA GLY A 4 13.77 12.51 -1.47
C GLY A 4 13.93 10.99 -1.48
N TYR A 5 14.63 10.45 -2.48
CA TYR A 5 14.78 8.99 -2.62
C TYR A 5 15.62 8.34 -1.50
N LYS A 6 16.48 9.11 -0.82
CA LYS A 6 17.29 8.64 0.31
C LYS A 6 16.58 8.76 1.65
N ASP A 7 15.47 9.48 1.70
CA ASP A 7 14.90 9.91 2.98
C ASP A 7 14.32 8.73 3.78
N LEU A 8 14.03 7.60 3.13
CA LEU A 8 13.52 6.39 3.78
C LEU A 8 14.61 5.41 4.25
N GLU A 9 15.89 5.75 4.06
CA GLU A 9 16.99 4.94 4.58
C GLU A 9 17.01 4.94 6.12
N PRO A 10 17.38 3.82 6.77
CA PRO A 10 17.89 2.57 6.20
C PRO A 10 16.78 1.54 5.88
N HIS A 11 15.51 1.94 5.86
CA HIS A 11 14.37 1.02 5.76
C HIS A 11 13.99 0.69 4.32
N ILE A 12 14.20 1.62 3.39
CA ILE A 12 14.15 1.39 1.94
C ILE A 12 15.30 2.20 1.34
N SER A 13 16.17 1.55 0.57
CA SER A 13 17.31 2.22 -0.06
C SER A 13 16.90 3.18 -1.17
N GLU A 14 17.75 4.16 -1.49
CA GLU A 14 17.56 4.99 -2.67
C GLU A 14 17.39 4.17 -3.95
N GLU A 15 18.19 3.11 -4.12
CA GLU A 15 18.13 2.26 -5.31
C GLU A 15 16.75 1.60 -5.45
N GLN A 16 16.29 0.96 -4.36
CA GLN A 16 15.01 0.28 -4.30
C GLN A 16 13.84 1.24 -4.53
N LEU A 17 13.85 2.41 -3.90
CA LEU A 17 12.77 3.39 -4.04
C LEU A 17 12.76 4.02 -5.44
N LYS A 18 13.94 4.29 -6.02
CA LYS A 18 14.08 4.93 -7.33
C LYS A 18 13.60 4.04 -8.46
N ILE A 19 13.98 2.75 -8.47
CA ILE A 19 13.49 1.84 -9.51
C ILE A 19 11.98 1.61 -9.38
N HIS A 20 11.47 1.47 -8.16
CA HIS A 20 10.05 1.23 -7.90
C HIS A 20 9.18 2.40 -8.37
N HIS A 21 9.60 3.64 -8.09
CA HIS A 21 8.88 4.83 -8.55
C HIS A 21 9.12 5.15 -10.04
N GLN A 22 10.36 5.17 -10.53
CA GLN A 22 10.67 5.67 -11.88
C GLN A 22 10.44 4.64 -12.99
N LYS A 23 10.39 3.34 -12.66
CA LYS A 23 10.18 2.27 -13.65
C LYS A 23 8.83 1.59 -13.46
N HIS A 24 8.61 0.97 -12.30
CA HIS A 24 7.40 0.17 -12.09
C HIS A 24 6.15 1.05 -12.05
N HIS A 25 6.13 2.10 -11.23
CA HIS A 25 4.99 3.02 -11.19
C HIS A 25 4.75 3.72 -12.55
N GLN A 26 5.82 4.17 -13.21
CA GLN A 26 5.72 4.79 -14.53
C GLN A 26 5.10 3.85 -15.58
N ALA A 27 5.46 2.57 -15.57
CA ALA A 27 4.89 1.58 -16.48
C ALA A 27 3.36 1.44 -16.32
N TYR A 28 2.84 1.54 -15.09
CA TYR A 28 1.38 1.54 -14.86
C TYR A 28 0.69 2.80 -15.40
N VAL A 29 1.33 3.96 -15.23
CA VAL A 29 0.83 5.24 -15.76
C VAL A 29 0.77 5.20 -17.29
N ASP A 30 1.87 4.85 -17.94
CA ASP A 30 1.97 4.78 -19.41
C ASP A 30 0.99 3.73 -19.95
N GLY A 31 0.92 2.57 -19.30
CA GLY A 31 0.02 1.49 -19.65
C GLY A 31 -1.46 1.91 -19.57
N ALA A 32 -1.86 2.60 -18.52
CA ALA A 32 -3.23 3.10 -18.38
C ALA A 32 -3.57 4.16 -19.44
N ASN A 33 -2.69 5.16 -19.62
CA ASN A 33 -2.89 6.23 -20.58
C ASN A 33 -3.03 5.70 -22.01
N ASN A 34 -2.18 4.76 -22.41
CA ASN A 34 -2.24 4.16 -23.75
C ASN A 34 -3.56 3.43 -24.01
N ILE A 35 -4.13 2.76 -23.00
CA ILE A 35 -5.41 2.07 -23.14
C ILE A 35 -6.56 3.08 -23.22
N LEU A 36 -6.49 4.16 -22.43
CA LEU A 36 -7.53 5.19 -22.38
C LEU A 36 -7.64 6.01 -23.68
N MET A 37 -6.61 6.01 -24.54
CA MET A 37 -6.66 6.69 -25.85
C MET A 37 -7.73 6.11 -26.79
N ASP A 38 -8.07 4.82 -26.65
CA ASP A 38 -9.16 4.18 -27.40
C ASP A 38 -9.97 3.25 -26.48
N ILE A 39 -10.65 3.87 -25.53
CA ILE A 39 -11.43 3.15 -24.51
C ILE A 39 -12.54 2.26 -25.10
N ASN A 40 -13.05 2.60 -26.29
CA ASN A 40 -14.14 1.86 -26.92
C ASN A 40 -13.72 0.45 -27.37
N ASN A 41 -12.42 0.26 -27.63
CA ASN A 41 -11.84 -1.03 -28.04
C ASN A 41 -10.88 -1.61 -26.99
N ALA A 42 -10.90 -1.07 -25.76
CA ALA A 42 -9.94 -1.43 -24.73
C ALA A 42 -10.16 -2.83 -24.13
N ASP A 43 -9.06 -3.51 -23.82
CA ASP A 43 -9.06 -4.63 -22.89
C ASP A 43 -9.27 -4.11 -21.45
N LEU A 44 -10.50 -4.22 -20.96
CA LEU A 44 -10.89 -3.72 -19.64
C LEU A 44 -10.18 -4.44 -18.48
N LYS A 45 -9.76 -5.70 -18.66
CA LYS A 45 -9.00 -6.43 -17.65
C LYS A 45 -7.60 -5.85 -17.52
N LYS A 46 -6.96 -5.54 -18.66
CA LYS A 46 -5.67 -4.85 -18.68
C LYS A 46 -5.80 -3.45 -18.11
N LEU A 47 -6.87 -2.72 -18.43
CA LEU A 47 -7.12 -1.39 -17.87
C LEU A 47 -7.23 -1.43 -16.35
N ALA A 48 -7.99 -2.38 -15.79
CA ALA A 48 -8.14 -2.55 -14.35
C ALA A 48 -6.80 -2.83 -13.66
N PHE A 49 -5.92 -3.64 -14.26
CA PHE A 49 -4.58 -3.90 -13.75
C PHE A 49 -3.71 -2.64 -13.75
N GLN A 50 -3.69 -1.87 -14.84
CA GLN A 50 -2.86 -0.66 -14.96
C GLN A 50 -3.36 0.47 -14.03
N ILE A 51 -4.67 0.71 -13.98
CA ILE A 51 -5.27 1.71 -13.07
C ILE A 51 -5.06 1.28 -11.61
N GLY A 52 -5.25 0.00 -11.30
CA GLY A 52 -4.97 -0.54 -9.97
C GLY A 52 -3.52 -0.30 -9.56
N GLY A 53 -2.57 -0.60 -10.45
CA GLY A 53 -1.14 -0.40 -10.21
C GLY A 53 -0.82 1.07 -9.95
N TYR A 54 -1.31 1.97 -10.80
CA TYR A 54 -1.18 3.43 -10.61
C TYR A 54 -1.76 3.90 -9.27
N LYS A 55 -3.01 3.52 -8.95
CA LYS A 55 -3.69 3.98 -7.72
C LYS A 55 -3.01 3.45 -6.46
N LEU A 56 -2.68 2.16 -6.41
CA LEU A 56 -2.07 1.55 -5.22
C LEU A 56 -0.66 2.09 -4.97
N HIS A 57 0.16 2.30 -6.02
CA HIS A 57 1.47 2.93 -5.86
C HIS A 57 1.35 4.40 -5.44
N SER A 58 0.41 5.15 -6.02
CA SER A 58 0.15 6.55 -5.61
C SER A 58 -0.22 6.66 -4.13
N LEU A 59 -1.02 5.71 -3.63
CA LEU A 59 -1.31 5.61 -2.19
C LEU A 59 -0.06 5.22 -1.41
N PHE A 60 0.68 4.21 -1.86
CA PHE A 60 1.91 3.71 -1.21
C PHE A 60 2.93 4.82 -0.97
N TRP A 61 3.20 5.67 -1.96
CA TRP A 61 4.14 6.79 -1.77
C TRP A 61 3.72 7.75 -0.66
N ASN A 62 2.43 8.07 -0.58
CA ASN A 62 1.94 8.97 0.46
C ASN A 62 1.86 8.26 1.83
N ASN A 63 1.81 6.92 1.87
CA ASN A 63 1.86 6.12 3.10
C ASN A 63 3.22 6.10 3.76
N LEU A 64 4.26 6.60 3.09
CA LEU A 64 5.62 6.56 3.59
C LEU A 64 6.05 7.97 4.04
N ALA A 65 6.81 8.02 5.12
CA ALA A 65 7.42 9.24 5.63
C ALA A 65 8.80 8.91 6.27
N PRO A 66 9.81 9.77 6.07
CA PRO A 66 11.16 9.56 6.61
C PRO A 66 11.22 9.67 8.14
N ALA A 67 10.37 10.52 8.70
CA ALA A 67 10.16 10.67 10.13
C ALA A 67 8.66 10.83 10.38
N GLY A 68 8.18 10.28 11.49
CA GLY A 68 6.78 10.33 11.84
C GLY A 68 6.48 9.55 13.10
N ALA A 69 5.20 9.57 13.47
CA ALA A 69 4.70 8.74 14.56
C ALA A 69 4.99 7.26 14.28
N ARG A 70 5.17 6.45 15.34
CA ARG A 70 5.36 4.99 15.22
C ARG A 70 4.04 4.22 15.34
N LYS A 71 2.99 4.89 15.80
CA LYS A 71 1.65 4.36 15.99
C LYS A 71 0.63 5.41 15.51
N PRO A 72 -0.57 4.99 15.07
CA PRO A 72 -1.65 5.92 14.78
C PRO A 72 -2.10 6.64 16.05
N ALA A 73 -2.64 7.84 15.88
CA ALA A 73 -3.32 8.61 16.92
C ALA A 73 -4.70 9.05 16.41
N GLY A 74 -5.49 9.65 17.29
CA GLY A 74 -6.81 10.19 16.95
C GLY A 74 -7.79 9.10 16.52
N LYS A 75 -8.68 9.44 15.57
CA LYS A 75 -9.77 8.55 15.16
C LYS A 75 -9.29 7.21 14.63
N LEU A 76 -8.24 7.16 13.84
CA LEU A 76 -7.72 5.88 13.35
C LEU A 76 -7.27 4.96 14.50
N ALA A 77 -6.68 5.52 15.56
CA ALA A 77 -6.31 4.72 16.73
C ALA A 77 -7.54 4.17 17.46
N GLU A 78 -8.61 4.97 17.59
CA GLU A 78 -9.88 4.53 18.17
C GLU A 78 -10.51 3.37 17.38
N TYR A 79 -10.53 3.44 16.05
CA TYR A 79 -11.02 2.34 15.20
C TYR A 79 -10.13 1.10 15.30
N ILE A 80 -8.81 1.27 15.31
CA ILE A 80 -7.89 0.14 15.47
C ILE A 80 -8.08 -0.56 16.83
N GLU A 81 -8.30 0.21 17.89
CA GLU A 81 -8.66 -0.33 19.20
C GLU A 81 -9.98 -1.09 19.14
N LYS A 82 -11.02 -0.48 18.57
CA LYS A 82 -12.38 -1.06 18.43
C LYS A 82 -12.39 -2.36 17.63
N ASP A 83 -11.73 -2.39 16.48
CA ASP A 83 -11.90 -3.45 15.49
C ASP A 83 -10.86 -4.57 15.61
N PHE A 84 -9.66 -4.27 16.14
CA PHE A 84 -8.59 -5.25 16.28
C PHE A 84 -8.19 -5.54 17.73
N GLY A 85 -8.73 -4.81 18.70
CA GLY A 85 -8.33 -4.92 20.11
C GLY A 85 -6.93 -4.36 20.36
N GLY A 86 -6.57 -3.31 19.62
CA GLY A 86 -5.34 -2.55 19.81
C GLY A 86 -4.28 -2.72 18.73
N PHE A 87 -3.30 -1.81 18.76
CA PHE A 87 -2.31 -1.67 17.69
C PHE A 87 -1.46 -2.91 17.46
N ASP A 88 -1.05 -3.60 18.53
CA ASP A 88 -0.15 -4.76 18.40
C ASP A 88 -0.89 -5.93 17.74
N ASN A 89 -2.17 -6.14 18.08
CA ASN A 89 -3.05 -7.12 17.44
C ASN A 89 -3.31 -6.78 15.97
N PHE A 90 -3.56 -5.50 15.67
CA PHE A 90 -3.67 -5.01 14.29
C PHE A 90 -2.39 -5.30 13.49
N LYS A 91 -1.23 -4.92 14.04
CA LYS A 91 0.09 -5.11 13.41
C LYS A 91 0.36 -6.59 13.15
N GLU A 92 0.05 -7.48 14.09
CA GLU A 92 0.20 -8.93 13.90
C GLU A 92 -0.67 -9.44 12.74
N LYS A 93 -1.96 -9.06 12.69
CA LYS A 93 -2.87 -9.46 11.62
C LYS A 93 -2.45 -8.91 10.27
N PHE A 94 -2.01 -7.65 10.22
CA PHE A 94 -1.53 -7.01 9.00
C PHE A 94 -0.25 -7.67 8.48
N ASN A 95 0.69 -8.00 9.38
CA ASN A 95 1.91 -8.74 9.03
C ASN A 95 1.59 -10.12 8.45
N LYS A 96 0.65 -10.85 9.06
CA LYS A 96 0.22 -12.16 8.53
C LYS A 96 -0.36 -12.02 7.13
N ALA A 97 -1.26 -11.05 6.92
CA ALA A 97 -1.84 -10.79 5.60
C ALA A 97 -0.79 -10.44 4.54
N ALA A 98 0.22 -9.64 4.89
CA ALA A 98 1.34 -9.30 3.99
C ALA A 98 2.22 -10.51 3.68
N LEU A 99 2.59 -11.28 4.71
CA LEU A 99 3.44 -12.48 4.55
C LEU A 99 2.77 -13.58 3.72
N SER A 100 1.45 -13.73 3.82
CA SER A 100 0.70 -14.78 3.13
C SER A 100 0.21 -14.37 1.74
N VAL A 101 0.67 -13.26 1.16
CA VAL A 101 0.35 -12.93 -0.23
C VAL A 101 0.92 -14.02 -1.14
N GLU A 102 0.06 -14.65 -1.92
CA GLU A 102 0.44 -15.64 -2.92
C GLU A 102 0.82 -14.94 -4.24
N GLY A 103 2.10 -15.00 -4.60
CA GLY A 103 2.62 -14.27 -5.75
C GLY A 103 2.72 -12.77 -5.49
N SER A 104 2.19 -11.95 -6.40
CA SER A 104 2.29 -10.50 -6.32
C SER A 104 1.01 -9.88 -5.78
N GLY A 105 1.11 -8.99 -4.80
CA GLY A 105 -0.06 -8.40 -4.17
C GLY A 105 0.26 -7.36 -3.10
N TRP A 106 -0.73 -7.06 -2.27
CA TRP A 106 -0.70 -5.99 -1.27
C TRP A 106 -1.40 -6.42 0.01
N ALA A 107 -0.89 -5.97 1.15
CA ALA A 107 -1.68 -5.88 2.37
C ALA A 107 -2.29 -4.48 2.48
N VAL A 108 -3.57 -4.41 2.82
CA VAL A 108 -4.32 -3.14 2.85
C VAL A 108 -5.10 -3.01 4.13
N LEU A 109 -4.99 -1.86 4.79
CA LEU A 109 -5.94 -1.39 5.78
C LEU A 109 -6.94 -0.49 5.07
N ALA A 110 -8.22 -0.84 5.15
CA ALA A 110 -9.31 -0.06 4.60
C ALA A 110 -10.37 0.25 5.65
N TYR A 111 -11.25 1.19 5.33
CA TYR A 111 -12.43 1.53 6.10
C TYR A 111 -13.69 1.28 5.28
N ASP A 112 -14.64 0.57 5.89
CA ASP A 112 -15.97 0.33 5.38
C ASP A 112 -16.96 1.24 6.10
N LYS A 113 -17.51 2.20 5.35
CA LYS A 113 -18.50 3.16 5.84
C LYS A 113 -19.86 2.52 6.13
N GLU A 114 -20.22 1.47 5.41
CA GLU A 114 -21.55 0.86 5.53
C GLU A 114 -21.70 0.12 6.86
N ILE A 115 -20.62 -0.49 7.35
CA ILE A 115 -20.60 -1.25 8.61
C ILE A 115 -19.80 -0.57 9.72
N ASP A 116 -19.27 0.63 9.48
CA ASP A 116 -18.46 1.42 10.42
C ASP A 116 -17.26 0.63 10.97
N ARG A 117 -16.47 -0.02 10.10
CA ARG A 117 -15.33 -0.86 10.51
C ARG A 117 -14.09 -0.68 9.67
N THR A 118 -12.95 -0.78 10.32
CA THR A 118 -11.66 -0.99 9.66
C THR A 118 -11.45 -2.48 9.35
N LEU A 119 -10.93 -2.75 8.16
CA LEU A 119 -10.75 -4.09 7.60
C LEU A 119 -9.31 -4.25 7.09
N ILE A 120 -8.77 -5.47 7.23
CA ILE A 120 -7.54 -5.87 6.56
C ILE A 120 -7.92 -6.70 5.33
N MET A 121 -7.39 -6.31 4.17
CA MET A 121 -7.55 -7.03 2.92
C MET A 121 -6.21 -7.48 2.36
N GLN A 122 -6.27 -8.52 1.53
CA GLN A 122 -5.17 -8.97 0.71
C GLN A 122 -5.55 -8.80 -0.76
N ILE A 123 -4.90 -7.87 -1.45
CA ILE A 123 -5.15 -7.63 -2.88
C ILE A 123 -4.14 -8.44 -3.66
N GLU A 124 -4.61 -9.26 -4.59
CA GLU A 124 -3.76 -9.91 -5.58
C GLU A 124 -3.57 -9.02 -6.81
N LYS A 125 -2.36 -9.07 -7.39
CA LYS A 125 -1.93 -8.19 -8.48
C LYS A 125 -2.17 -6.74 -8.07
N HIS A 126 -3.06 -6.03 -8.77
CA HIS A 126 -3.49 -4.68 -8.37
C HIS A 126 -5.01 -4.52 -8.38
N ASN A 127 -5.76 -5.59 -8.65
CA ASN A 127 -7.16 -5.50 -9.05
C ASN A 127 -8.00 -6.74 -8.73
N VAL A 128 -7.46 -7.69 -7.96
CA VAL A 128 -8.15 -8.92 -7.55
C VAL A 128 -8.30 -8.91 -6.02
N ASN A 129 -9.42 -9.41 -5.51
CA ASN A 129 -9.78 -9.38 -4.09
C ASN A 129 -9.91 -7.95 -3.50
N ILE A 130 -10.38 -7.00 -4.32
CA ILE A 130 -10.66 -5.62 -3.93
C ILE A 130 -12.17 -5.35 -3.95
N TYR A 131 -12.68 -4.68 -2.91
CA TYR A 131 -14.05 -4.20 -2.88
C TYR A 131 -14.13 -2.74 -3.38
N PRO A 132 -14.91 -2.42 -4.43
CA PRO A 132 -14.88 -1.11 -5.10
C PRO A 132 -15.24 0.11 -4.23
N ALA A 133 -15.92 -0.08 -3.10
CA ALA A 133 -16.42 1.02 -2.26
C ALA A 133 -15.58 1.28 -0.99
N LEU A 134 -14.58 0.44 -0.70
CA LEU A 134 -13.80 0.59 0.52
C LEU A 134 -12.79 1.75 0.42
N GLU A 135 -12.70 2.54 1.47
CA GLU A 135 -11.71 3.62 1.57
C GLU A 135 -10.37 3.03 1.99
N ILE A 136 -9.39 3.04 1.08
CA ILE A 136 -8.04 2.55 1.37
C ILE A 136 -7.29 3.57 2.23
N LEU A 137 -6.94 3.17 3.45
CA LEU A 137 -6.24 4.02 4.41
C LEU A 137 -4.72 3.85 4.30
N MET A 138 -4.25 2.60 4.26
CA MET A 138 -2.84 2.25 4.19
C MET A 138 -2.67 0.99 3.32
N VAL A 139 -1.60 0.96 2.53
CA VAL A 139 -1.20 -0.17 1.69
C VAL A 139 0.27 -0.47 1.90
N LEU A 140 0.62 -1.75 1.78
CA LEU A 140 1.99 -2.26 1.73
C LEU A 140 2.15 -3.09 0.44
N ASP A 141 3.05 -2.66 -0.44
CA ASP A 141 3.39 -3.41 -1.67
C ASP A 141 4.20 -4.66 -1.31
N MET A 142 3.67 -5.83 -1.66
CA MET A 142 4.31 -7.13 -1.46
C MET A 142 4.75 -7.79 -2.78
N PHE A 143 4.78 -7.03 -3.88
CA PHE A 143 5.49 -7.48 -5.09
C PHE A 143 6.98 -7.60 -4.78
N GLU A 144 7.64 -8.61 -5.35
CA GLU A 144 9.08 -8.79 -5.17
C GLU A 144 9.86 -7.54 -5.60
N HIS A 145 9.41 -6.81 -6.63
CA HIS A 145 10.06 -5.56 -7.06
C HIS A 145 10.14 -4.49 -5.96
N ALA A 146 9.33 -4.57 -4.91
CA ALA A 146 9.28 -3.56 -3.85
C ALA A 146 10.38 -3.75 -2.80
N TYR A 147 10.96 -4.95 -2.71
CA TYR A 147 11.89 -5.28 -1.62
C TYR A 147 13.09 -6.13 -2.03
N TYR A 148 13.11 -6.73 -3.23
CA TYR A 148 14.14 -7.73 -3.54
C TYR A 148 15.55 -7.15 -3.66
N ILE A 149 15.70 -5.85 -3.94
CA ILE A 149 17.03 -5.21 -3.96
C ILE A 149 17.62 -5.21 -2.55
N ASP A 150 16.84 -4.76 -1.56
CA ASP A 150 17.28 -4.57 -0.18
C ASP A 150 17.21 -5.85 0.67
N TYR A 151 16.18 -6.67 0.47
CA TYR A 151 15.82 -7.76 1.38
C TYR A 151 15.86 -9.15 0.74
N LYS A 152 16.03 -9.27 -0.59
CA LYS A 152 16.00 -10.56 -1.30
C LYS A 152 14.73 -11.35 -0.95
N ASN A 153 14.85 -12.62 -0.55
CA ASN A 153 13.74 -13.47 -0.13
C ASN A 153 13.25 -13.19 1.31
N GLU A 154 13.88 -12.28 2.06
CA GLU A 154 13.57 -12.01 3.48
C GLU A 154 12.42 -11.00 3.64
N LYS A 155 11.27 -11.27 3.02
CA LYS A 155 10.10 -10.37 3.03
C LYS A 155 9.62 -9.94 4.43
N GLY A 156 9.87 -10.77 5.46
CA GLY A 156 9.60 -10.41 6.86
C GLY A 156 10.38 -9.18 7.33
N LYS A 157 11.67 -9.08 6.96
CA LYS A 157 12.52 -7.93 7.33
C LYS A 157 12.06 -6.65 6.64
N TYR A 158 11.58 -6.75 5.39
CA TYR A 158 10.96 -5.64 4.68
C TYR A 158 9.68 -5.15 5.38
N ILE A 159 8.81 -6.07 5.80
CA ILE A 159 7.60 -5.73 6.57
C ILE A 159 7.97 -5.06 7.89
N ASP A 160 8.98 -5.55 8.60
CA ASP A 160 9.46 -4.94 9.84
C ASP A 160 10.03 -3.53 9.61
N ALA A 161 10.75 -3.33 8.51
CA ALA A 161 11.26 -2.03 8.09
C ALA A 161 10.13 -1.06 7.73
N PHE A 162 9.09 -1.52 7.03
CA PHE A 162 7.93 -0.70 6.66
C PHE A 162 7.28 0.00 7.87
N TRP A 163 7.12 -0.69 8.99
CA TRP A 163 6.56 -0.10 10.22
C TRP A 163 7.32 1.10 10.76
N ASN A 164 8.57 1.29 10.33
CA ASN A 164 9.38 2.42 10.75
C ASN A 164 9.19 3.67 9.89
N ILE A 165 8.50 3.56 8.76
CA ILE A 165 8.34 4.64 7.79
C ILE A 165 6.87 4.86 7.44
N VAL A 166 5.92 4.31 8.22
CA VAL A 166 4.49 4.55 8.00
C VAL A 166 4.12 6.00 8.32
N ASN A 167 3.48 6.67 7.38
CA ASN A 167 2.88 7.98 7.52
C ASN A 167 1.46 7.86 8.12
N TRP A 168 1.38 7.77 9.45
CA TRP A 168 0.10 7.69 10.16
C TRP A 168 -0.77 8.95 10.04
N GLU A 169 -0.18 10.10 9.75
CA GLU A 169 -0.95 11.33 9.50
C GLU A 169 -1.74 11.21 8.20
N GLU A 170 -1.10 10.70 7.15
CA GLU A 170 -1.78 10.45 5.87
C GLU A 170 -2.88 9.40 6.01
N ALA A 171 -2.62 8.30 6.73
CA ALA A 171 -3.63 7.27 6.98
C ALA A 171 -4.85 7.85 7.73
N ASN A 172 -4.63 8.75 8.71
CA ASN A 172 -5.70 9.47 9.40
C ASN A 172 -6.47 10.42 8.47
N LYS A 173 -5.77 11.17 7.60
CA LYS A 173 -6.42 12.10 6.66
C LYS A 173 -7.35 11.39 5.68
N ARG A 174 -7.05 10.13 5.35
CA ARG A 174 -7.88 9.31 4.44
C ARG A 174 -9.12 8.73 5.11
N LEU A 175 -9.12 8.59 6.43
CA LEU A 175 -10.28 8.15 7.18
C LEU A 175 -11.34 9.25 7.14
N LYS A 176 -12.32 9.11 6.25
CA LYS A 176 -13.45 10.05 6.13
C LYS A 176 -14.65 9.43 6.80
N ILE A 177 -14.90 9.83 8.04
CA ILE A 177 -16.08 9.44 8.81
C ILE A 177 -17.29 10.25 8.30
#